data_AF-A0AAW1NX76-F1
#
_entry.id   AF-A0AAW1NX76-F1
#
_cell.length_a   1.000
_cell.length_b   1.000
_cell.length_c   1.000
_cell.angle_alpha   90.00
_cell.angle_beta   90.00
_cell.angle_gamma   90.00
#
_symmetry.space_group_name_H-M   'P 1'
#
loop_
_entity.id
_entity.type
_entity.pdbx_description
1 polymer ?
#
loop_
_entity_poly.entity_id
_entity_poly.type
_entity_poly.pdbx_seq_one_letter_code
_entity_poly.pdbx_strand_id
1 'polypeptide(L)'
;MLVLLTYSRKSFAADGIQEAYPSAFHGLGTVNESSTASWDVTDLSQARGSGKADNSLEALLHWAIEHSDHGELADQAEVARKVAYDRRDAALRQPEIQQIFEQLRQQPSEAQLMKEAAAFLAAPNSTEDEKITAAEALEALVEPLDNAQDLVGLGVLPALLSMLRAGGQQGSAAAKVLAMAAANAASIQTAILEGEPSIMHALLQCKDSEADACAGAGPLAARCASSGVLQC
;
A
#
# COMPACT_ATOMS: atom_id res chain seq x y z
N MET A 1 -22.35 0.80 -21.33
CA MET A 1 -22.61 1.39 -20.00
C MET A 1 -21.26 1.45 -19.29
N LEU A 2 -20.48 2.50 -19.58
CA LEU A 2 -19.14 2.69 -19.01
C LEU A 2 -19.27 3.35 -17.63
N VAL A 3 -18.66 2.77 -16.61
CA VAL A 3 -18.48 3.38 -15.30
C VAL A 3 -16.98 3.61 -15.11
N LEU A 4 -16.46 4.65 -15.77
CA LEU A 4 -15.14 5.20 -15.44
C LEU A 4 -15.36 6.14 -14.26
N LEU A 5 -15.15 5.63 -13.05
CA LEU A 5 -15.06 6.46 -11.86
C LEU A 5 -13.84 7.36 -12.01
N THR A 6 -14.10 8.66 -12.01
CA THR A 6 -13.09 9.72 -12.11
C THR A 6 -12.11 9.62 -10.94
N TYR A 7 -10.84 9.37 -11.25
CA TYR A 7 -9.74 9.46 -10.30
C TYR A 7 -9.53 10.93 -9.93
N SER A 8 -10.07 11.35 -8.79
CA SER A 8 -9.94 12.72 -8.29
C SER A 8 -8.58 12.91 -7.64
N ARG A 9 -7.66 13.54 -8.38
CA ARG A 9 -6.33 13.96 -7.90
C ARG A 9 -6.51 15.07 -6.86
N LYS A 10 -6.59 14.73 -5.57
CA LYS A 10 -6.47 15.73 -4.51
C LYS A 10 -5.00 16.16 -4.41
N SER A 11 -4.73 17.39 -4.85
CA SER A 11 -3.46 18.08 -4.62
C SER A 11 -3.26 18.27 -3.11
N PHE A 12 -2.34 17.53 -2.52
CA PHE A 12 -1.86 17.77 -1.17
C PHE A 12 -0.85 18.91 -1.24
N ALA A 13 -1.32 20.12 -0.93
CA ALA A 13 -0.44 21.25 -0.65
C ALA A 13 0.31 20.97 0.65
N ALA A 14 1.62 20.82 0.55
CA ALA A 14 2.51 20.70 1.70
C ALA A 14 2.66 22.08 2.35
N ASP A 15 1.75 22.42 3.27
CA ASP A 15 2.00 23.44 4.28
C ASP A 15 2.18 22.76 5.64
N GLY A 16 3.27 23.14 6.31
CA GLY A 16 3.92 22.37 7.36
C GLY A 16 3.06 22.09 8.57
N ILE A 17 3.00 20.81 8.93
CA ILE A 17 2.73 20.36 10.29
C ILE A 17 3.91 19.47 10.70
N GLN A 18 4.73 20.02 11.57
CA GLN A 18 5.87 19.34 12.18
C GLN A 18 5.34 18.48 13.34
N GLU A 19 4.80 17.30 13.03
CA GLU A 19 4.47 16.30 14.04
C GLU A 19 5.73 15.51 14.44
N ALA A 20 6.02 15.55 15.73
CA ALA A 20 7.06 14.75 16.36
C ALA A 20 6.61 13.28 16.40
N TYR A 21 7.21 12.44 15.57
CA TYR A 21 7.15 10.99 15.72
C TYR A 21 8.13 10.55 16.82
N PRO A 22 7.68 9.90 17.91
CA PRO A 22 8.61 9.20 18.78
C PRO A 22 9.11 7.96 18.04
N SER A 23 10.41 7.97 17.73
CA SER A 23 11.17 6.85 17.21
C SER A 23 11.13 5.69 18.19
N ALA A 24 10.43 4.62 17.84
CA ALA A 24 10.46 3.36 18.58
C ALA A 24 10.36 2.17 17.60
N PHE A 25 11.39 2.02 16.76
CA PHE A 25 11.69 0.75 16.09
C PHE A 25 13.20 0.51 16.08
N HIS A 26 13.74 0.23 17.27
CA HIS A 26 14.98 -0.52 17.42
C HIS A 26 14.79 -1.55 18.52
N GLY A 27 14.74 -2.82 18.14
CA GLY A 27 14.68 -3.93 19.08
C GLY A 27 13.92 -5.12 18.51
N LEU A 28 14.52 -5.84 17.58
CA LEU A 28 14.23 -7.26 17.39
C LEU A 28 14.67 -7.98 18.67
N GLY A 29 13.81 -7.95 19.69
CA GLY A 29 13.88 -8.83 20.85
C GLY A 29 13.17 -10.12 20.51
N THR A 30 13.90 -11.23 20.61
CA THR A 30 13.39 -12.59 20.58
C THR A 30 12.06 -12.70 21.32
N VAL A 31 11.07 -13.35 20.70
CA VAL A 31 9.83 -13.76 21.40
C VAL A 31 10.25 -14.65 22.56
N ASN A 32 10.29 -14.08 23.76
CA ASN A 32 10.41 -14.86 24.98
C ASN A 32 8.98 -15.23 25.36
N GLU A 33 8.59 -16.49 25.16
CA GLU A 33 7.39 -17.11 25.73
C GLU A 33 7.49 -17.19 27.27
N SER A 34 7.80 -16.09 27.94
CA SER A 34 7.95 -16.03 29.38
C SER A 34 7.55 -14.64 29.89
N SER A 35 6.35 -14.20 29.49
CA SER A 35 5.57 -13.33 30.36
C SER A 35 4.53 -14.19 31.06
N THR A 36 5.04 -15.19 31.80
CA THR A 36 4.24 -15.81 32.85
C THR A 36 4.02 -14.70 33.87
N ALA A 37 2.79 -14.24 34.01
CA ALA A 37 2.38 -13.52 35.21
C ALA A 37 3.02 -14.25 36.39
N SER A 38 3.88 -13.54 37.12
CA SER A 38 4.55 -14.08 38.30
C SER A 38 3.48 -14.27 39.36
N TRP A 39 2.78 -15.40 39.31
CA TRP A 39 1.98 -15.87 40.41
C TRP A 39 2.98 -16.30 41.47
N ASP A 40 3.35 -15.36 42.34
CA ASP A 40 4.09 -15.71 43.54
C ASP A 40 3.20 -16.68 44.31
N VAL A 41 3.60 -17.94 44.37
CA VAL A 41 2.79 -19.00 44.98
C VAL A 41 2.91 -18.80 46.48
N THR A 42 1.99 -18.02 47.05
CA THR A 42 1.89 -17.84 48.49
C THR A 42 1.62 -19.19 49.14
N ASP A 43 2.56 -19.67 49.96
CA ASP A 43 2.44 -20.95 50.68
C ASP A 43 1.37 -20.85 51.78
N LEU A 44 0.16 -21.31 51.45
CA LEU A 44 -1.03 -21.29 52.33
C LEU A 44 -0.98 -22.34 53.44
N SER A 45 0.10 -23.14 53.56
CA SER A 45 0.22 -24.17 54.59
C SER A 45 0.23 -23.61 56.01
N GLN A 46 0.62 -22.35 56.19
CA GLN A 46 0.64 -21.66 57.49
C GLN A 46 -0.75 -21.19 57.96
N ALA A 47 -1.75 -21.12 57.08
CA ALA A 47 -3.12 -20.74 57.45
C ALA A 47 -3.93 -21.91 58.05
N ARG A 48 -3.39 -23.13 58.03
CA ARG A 48 -4.08 -24.34 58.50
C ARG A 48 -3.95 -24.51 60.02
N GLY A 49 -4.60 -23.62 60.78
CA GLY A 49 -4.81 -23.79 62.20
C GLY A 49 -5.64 -25.05 62.50
N SER A 50 -5.23 -25.84 63.49
CA SER A 50 -5.91 -27.07 63.91
C SER A 50 -7.30 -26.80 64.50
N GLY A 51 -8.36 -26.90 63.70
CA GLY A 51 -9.74 -26.85 64.19
C GLY A 51 -10.78 -26.83 63.08
N LYS A 52 -11.81 -27.70 63.21
CA LYS A 52 -13.09 -27.80 62.47
C LYS A 52 -13.19 -27.07 61.10
N ALA A 53 -13.41 -27.86 60.05
CA ALA A 53 -13.42 -27.47 58.63
C ALA A 53 -14.24 -26.21 58.26
N ASP A 54 -15.33 -25.90 58.98
CA ASP A 54 -16.19 -24.74 58.68
C ASP A 54 -15.52 -23.40 59.10
N ASN A 55 -14.73 -23.39 60.17
CA ASN A 55 -14.03 -22.20 60.67
C ASN A 55 -12.71 -21.95 59.88
N SER A 56 -12.21 -22.97 59.17
CA SER A 56 -10.97 -22.89 58.40
C SER A 56 -11.13 -22.08 57.11
N LEU A 57 -12.31 -22.15 56.47
CA LEU A 57 -12.58 -21.36 55.27
C LEU A 57 -12.78 -19.89 55.62
N GLU A 58 -13.52 -19.61 56.70
CA GLU A 58 -13.73 -18.26 57.19
C GLU A 58 -12.41 -17.62 57.66
N ALA A 59 -11.54 -18.37 58.33
CA ALA A 59 -10.21 -17.92 58.71
C ALA A 59 -9.31 -17.62 57.50
N LEU A 60 -9.38 -18.47 56.46
CA LEU A 60 -8.63 -18.26 55.22
C LEU A 60 -9.13 -17.01 54.48
N LEU A 61 -10.45 -16.78 54.47
CA LEU A 61 -11.04 -15.57 53.89
C LEU A 61 -10.62 -14.31 54.64
N HIS A 62 -10.67 -14.32 55.97
CA HIS A 62 -10.19 -13.19 56.79
C HIS A 62 -8.71 -12.93 56.55
N TRP A 63 -7.88 -13.97 56.54
CA TRP A 63 -6.46 -13.85 56.27
C TRP A 63 -6.19 -13.28 54.87
N ALA A 64 -6.90 -13.75 53.84
CA ALA A 64 -6.77 -13.26 52.48
C ALA A 64 -7.19 -11.80 52.33
N ILE A 65 -8.21 -11.35 53.06
CA ILE A 65 -8.62 -9.94 53.09
C ILE A 65 -7.54 -9.09 53.77
N GLU A 66 -7.05 -9.51 54.94
CA GLU A 66 -6.02 -8.80 55.72
C GLU A 66 -4.68 -8.67 54.99
N HIS A 67 -4.34 -9.63 54.14
CA HIS A 67 -3.06 -9.69 53.43
C HIS A 67 -3.18 -9.32 51.95
N SER A 68 -4.38 -8.93 51.49
CA SER A 68 -4.56 -8.37 50.16
C SER A 68 -4.27 -6.87 50.14
N ASP A 69 -3.53 -6.39 49.14
CA ASP A 69 -3.40 -4.96 48.88
C ASP A 69 -4.67 -4.47 48.16
N HIS A 70 -5.53 -3.77 48.89
CA HIS A 70 -6.77 -3.21 48.35
C HIS A 70 -6.54 -2.18 47.25
N GLY A 71 -5.40 -1.48 47.25
CA GLY A 71 -5.04 -0.51 46.21
C GLY A 71 -4.70 -1.22 44.90
N GLU A 72 -3.85 -2.24 44.96
CA GLU A 72 -3.50 -3.05 43.79
C GLU A 72 -4.73 -3.76 43.21
N LEU A 73 -5.60 -4.31 44.06
CA LEU A 73 -6.84 -4.95 43.62
C LEU A 73 -7.82 -3.97 42.97
N ALA A 74 -7.89 -2.73 43.44
CA ALA A 74 -8.72 -1.69 42.83
C ALA A 74 -8.19 -1.28 41.45
N ASP A 75 -6.87 -1.13 41.31
CA ASP A 75 -6.23 -0.82 40.03
C ASP A 75 -6.43 -1.95 39.01
N GLN A 76 -6.25 -3.21 39.45
CA GLN A 76 -6.51 -4.39 38.61
C GLN A 76 -7.99 -4.48 38.20
N ALA A 77 -8.92 -4.18 39.10
CA ALA A 77 -10.35 -4.17 38.79
C ALA A 77 -10.71 -3.09 37.77
N GLU A 78 -10.10 -1.90 37.85
CA GLU A 78 -10.33 -0.82 36.89
C GLU A 78 -9.73 -1.15 35.51
N VAL A 79 -8.52 -1.72 35.47
CA VAL A 79 -7.94 -2.22 34.22
C VAL A 79 -8.83 -3.29 33.59
N ALA A 80 -9.33 -4.25 34.38
CA ALA A 80 -10.22 -5.29 33.89
C ALA A 80 -11.53 -4.72 33.32
N ARG A 81 -12.10 -3.68 33.97
CA ARG A 81 -13.29 -2.98 33.47
C ARG A 81 -13.02 -2.26 32.14
N LYS A 82 -11.89 -1.57 32.04
CA LYS A 82 -11.48 -0.88 30.80
C LYS A 82 -11.30 -1.87 29.65
N VAL A 83 -10.60 -2.99 29.89
CA VAL A 83 -10.43 -4.03 28.88
C VAL A 83 -11.77 -4.66 28.45
N ALA A 84 -12.69 -4.87 29.39
CA ALA A 84 -14.02 -5.36 29.07
C ALA A 84 -14.84 -4.37 28.22
N TYR A 85 -14.72 -3.06 28.52
CA TYR A 85 -15.33 -2.00 27.74
C TYR A 85 -14.75 -1.96 26.32
N ASP A 86 -13.42 -1.93 26.18
CA ASP A 86 -12.74 -1.89 24.88
C ASP A 86 -13.08 -3.11 24.03
N ARG A 87 -13.15 -4.31 24.63
CA ARG A 87 -13.57 -5.54 23.94
C ARG A 87 -15.01 -5.44 23.45
N ARG A 88 -15.92 -4.90 24.25
CA ARG A 88 -17.32 -4.71 23.87
C ARG A 88 -17.43 -3.70 22.73
N ASP A 89 -16.72 -2.58 22.81
CA ASP A 89 -16.70 -1.54 21.78
C ASP A 89 -16.11 -2.07 20.46
N ALA A 90 -15.02 -2.83 20.52
CA ALA A 90 -14.46 -3.53 19.36
C ALA A 90 -15.45 -4.52 18.73
N ALA A 91 -16.19 -5.28 19.55
CA ALA A 91 -17.22 -6.21 19.06
C ALA A 91 -18.39 -5.48 18.36
N LEU A 92 -18.75 -4.28 18.84
CA LEU A 92 -19.79 -3.46 18.21
C LEU A 92 -19.33 -2.87 16.86
N ARG A 93 -18.03 -2.54 16.72
CA ARG A 93 -17.45 -2.04 15.47
C ARG A 93 -17.08 -3.14 14.46
N GLN A 94 -16.95 -4.38 14.91
CA GLN A 94 -16.59 -5.51 14.05
C GLN A 94 -17.47 -5.66 12.79
N PRO A 95 -18.81 -5.55 12.83
CA PRO A 95 -19.63 -5.65 11.61
C PRO A 95 -19.41 -4.49 10.64
N GLU A 96 -19.20 -3.28 11.12
CA GLU A 96 -18.91 -2.11 10.28
C GLU A 96 -17.55 -2.27 9.58
N ILE A 97 -16.54 -2.72 10.33
CA ILE A 97 -15.22 -3.04 9.78
C ILE A 97 -15.33 -4.15 8.72
N GLN A 98 -16.12 -5.20 8.97
CA GLN A 98 -16.35 -6.27 8.00
C GLN A 98 -17.03 -5.75 6.72
N GLN A 99 -18.01 -4.85 6.84
CA GLN A 99 -18.66 -4.23 5.68
C GLN A 99 -17.68 -3.40 4.86
N ILE A 100 -16.81 -2.61 5.50
CA ILE A 100 -15.77 -1.83 4.81
C ILE A 100 -14.80 -2.77 4.08
N PHE A 101 -14.35 -3.84 4.74
CA PHE A 101 -13.48 -4.83 4.08
C PHE A 101 -14.15 -5.50 2.88
N GLU A 102 -15.44 -5.81 2.96
CA GLU A 102 -16.18 -6.41 1.85
C GLU A 102 -16.32 -5.42 0.68
N GLN A 103 -16.58 -4.14 0.95
CA GLN A 103 -16.61 -3.11 -0.07
C GLN A 103 -15.25 -2.93 -0.75
N LEU A 104 -14.15 -2.96 0.02
CA LEU A 104 -12.80 -2.87 -0.54
C LEU A 104 -12.45 -4.09 -1.41
N ARG A 105 -12.90 -5.30 -1.04
CA ARG A 105 -12.69 -6.51 -1.85
C ARG A 105 -13.42 -6.49 -3.19
N GLN A 106 -14.50 -5.73 -3.30
CA GLN A 106 -15.27 -5.58 -4.55
C GLN A 106 -14.59 -4.61 -5.52
N GLN A 107 -13.63 -3.80 -5.06
CA GLN A 107 -12.89 -2.91 -5.94
C GLN A 107 -11.88 -3.71 -6.79
N PRO A 108 -11.73 -3.35 -8.07
CA PRO A 108 -10.74 -4.00 -8.92
C PRO A 108 -9.33 -3.72 -8.39
N SER A 109 -8.50 -4.76 -8.37
CA SER A 109 -7.07 -4.59 -8.10
C SER A 109 -6.39 -3.78 -9.20
N GLU A 110 -5.27 -3.13 -8.88
CA GLU A 110 -4.47 -2.41 -9.89
C GLU A 110 -4.08 -3.31 -11.06
N ALA A 111 -3.70 -4.56 -10.81
CA ALA A 111 -3.40 -5.54 -11.86
C ALA A 111 -4.61 -5.83 -12.78
N GLN A 112 -5.84 -5.80 -12.26
CA GLN A 112 -7.05 -5.92 -13.07
C GLN A 112 -7.28 -4.67 -13.92
N LEU A 113 -7.09 -3.48 -13.33
CA LEU A 113 -7.20 -2.21 -14.05
C LEU A 113 -6.16 -2.09 -15.17
N MET A 114 -4.93 -2.52 -14.93
CA MET A 114 -3.87 -2.56 -15.95
C MET A 114 -4.25 -3.47 -17.12
N LYS A 115 -4.84 -4.64 -16.83
CA LYS A 115 -5.34 -5.57 -17.87
C LYS A 115 -6.49 -4.98 -18.66
N GLU A 116 -7.39 -4.26 -18.01
CA GLU A 116 -8.51 -3.58 -18.68
C GLU A 116 -7.99 -2.47 -19.61
N ALA A 117 -7.10 -1.60 -19.12
CA ALA A 117 -6.44 -0.58 -19.94
C ALA A 117 -5.68 -1.20 -21.13
N ALA A 118 -4.93 -2.29 -20.89
CA ALA A 118 -4.25 -3.04 -21.94
C ALA A 118 -5.21 -3.56 -23.02
N ALA A 119 -6.40 -4.04 -22.62
CA ALA A 119 -7.42 -4.52 -23.54
C ALA A 119 -7.96 -3.39 -24.44
N PHE A 120 -8.20 -2.20 -23.90
CA PHE A 120 -8.60 -1.04 -24.70
C PHE A 120 -7.51 -0.59 -25.67
N LEU A 121 -6.24 -0.64 -25.28
CA LEU A 121 -5.12 -0.32 -26.17
C LEU A 121 -5.00 -1.32 -27.33
N ALA A 122 -5.22 -2.61 -27.06
CA ALA A 122 -5.12 -3.69 -28.03
C ALA A 122 -6.37 -3.84 -28.93
N ALA A 123 -7.51 -3.30 -28.52
CA ALA A 123 -8.76 -3.47 -29.24
C ALA A 123 -8.72 -2.76 -30.61
N PRO A 124 -9.01 -3.47 -31.72
CA PRO A 124 -8.95 -2.90 -33.06
C PRO A 124 -10.04 -1.84 -33.29
N ASN A 125 -11.16 -1.94 -32.58
CA ASN A 125 -12.32 -1.06 -32.71
C ASN A 125 -12.34 0.07 -31.68
N SER A 126 -11.30 0.19 -30.84
CA SER A 126 -11.26 1.28 -29.86
C SER A 126 -10.98 2.61 -30.53
N THR A 127 -11.73 3.62 -30.10
CA THR A 127 -11.60 4.99 -30.61
C THR A 127 -10.28 5.61 -30.17
N GLU A 128 -9.91 6.73 -30.78
CA GLU A 128 -8.72 7.47 -30.38
C GLU A 128 -8.80 7.95 -28.93
N ASP A 129 -9.95 8.51 -28.53
CA ASP A 129 -10.21 8.97 -27.16
C ASP A 129 -10.16 7.83 -26.13
N GLU A 130 -10.68 6.64 -26.49
CA GLU A 130 -10.61 5.46 -25.62
C GLU A 130 -9.16 5.03 -25.40
N LYS A 131 -8.33 5.06 -26.44
CA LYS A 131 -6.90 4.71 -26.34
C LYS A 131 -6.12 5.74 -25.52
N ILE A 132 -6.41 7.03 -25.70
CA ILE A 132 -5.81 8.10 -24.89
C ILE A 132 -6.19 7.92 -23.42
N THR A 133 -7.49 7.73 -23.14
CA THR A 133 -7.99 7.53 -21.78
C THR A 133 -7.38 6.29 -21.13
N ALA A 134 -7.27 5.19 -21.88
CA ALA A 134 -6.62 3.97 -21.40
C ALA A 134 -5.13 4.19 -21.11
N ALA A 135 -4.41 4.94 -21.96
CA ALA A 135 -3.01 5.28 -21.73
C ALA A 135 -2.83 6.18 -20.50
N GLU A 136 -3.69 7.18 -20.29
CA GLU A 136 -3.65 8.05 -19.10
C GLU A 136 -3.94 7.28 -17.80
N ALA A 137 -4.91 6.35 -17.84
CA ALA A 137 -5.16 5.44 -16.72
C ALA A 137 -3.93 4.55 -16.45
N LEU A 138 -3.29 4.04 -17.50
CA LEU A 138 -2.10 3.21 -17.40
C LEU A 138 -0.90 4.01 -16.85
N GLU A 139 -0.75 5.29 -17.17
CA GLU A 139 0.30 6.17 -16.65
C GLU A 139 0.29 6.19 -15.11
N ALA A 140 -0.89 6.37 -14.51
CA ALA A 140 -1.04 6.38 -13.06
C ALA A 140 -0.77 5.00 -12.44
N LEU A 141 -1.21 3.93 -13.11
CA LEU A 141 -1.04 2.56 -12.62
C LEU A 141 0.41 2.07 -12.66
N VAL A 142 1.27 2.68 -13.48
CA VAL A 142 2.67 2.24 -13.67
C VAL A 142 3.68 3.12 -12.91
N GLU A 143 3.19 4.08 -12.12
CA GLU A 143 4.02 4.85 -11.18
C GLU A 143 4.67 3.97 -10.11
N PRO A 144 3.99 2.94 -9.54
CA PRO A 144 4.63 1.94 -8.69
C PRO A 144 5.60 1.03 -9.46
N LEU A 145 6.74 0.71 -8.84
CA LEU A 145 7.81 -0.12 -9.44
C LEU A 145 7.33 -1.50 -9.89
N ASP A 146 6.59 -2.21 -9.04
CA ASP A 146 6.13 -3.58 -9.32
C ASP A 146 5.18 -3.61 -10.52
N ASN A 147 4.26 -2.63 -10.60
CA ASN A 147 3.31 -2.52 -11.70
C ASN A 147 4.00 -2.21 -13.03
N ALA A 148 5.02 -1.34 -13.02
CA ALA A 148 5.78 -1.05 -14.23
C ALA A 148 6.40 -2.32 -14.81
N GLN A 149 6.96 -3.21 -13.98
CA GLN A 149 7.60 -4.44 -14.44
C GLN A 149 6.64 -5.41 -15.15
N ASP A 150 5.35 -5.40 -14.78
CA ASP A 150 4.32 -6.25 -15.37
C ASP A 150 3.89 -5.84 -16.79
N LEU A 151 4.16 -4.60 -17.22
CA LEU A 151 3.72 -4.11 -18.54
C LEU A 151 4.24 -4.94 -19.71
N VAL A 152 5.47 -5.46 -19.62
CA VAL A 152 6.04 -6.32 -20.66
C VAL A 152 5.20 -7.59 -20.83
N GLY A 153 4.78 -8.19 -19.72
CA GLY A 153 3.93 -9.38 -19.71
C GLY A 153 2.51 -9.12 -20.19
N LEU A 154 2.03 -7.88 -20.08
CA LEU A 154 0.72 -7.46 -20.58
C LEU A 154 0.70 -7.19 -22.10
N GLY A 155 1.85 -7.17 -22.77
CA GLY A 155 1.93 -7.02 -24.22
C GLY A 155 1.46 -5.65 -24.74
N VAL A 156 1.47 -4.61 -23.88
CA VAL A 156 0.99 -3.27 -24.25
C VAL A 156 2.00 -2.45 -25.06
N LEU A 157 3.28 -2.84 -25.01
CA LEU A 157 4.38 -2.08 -25.60
C LEU A 157 4.19 -1.79 -27.11
N PRO A 158 3.79 -2.76 -27.96
CA PRO A 158 3.57 -2.50 -29.38
C PRO A 158 2.46 -1.47 -29.63
N ALA A 159 1.39 -1.48 -28.82
CA ALA A 159 0.29 -0.52 -28.95
C ALA A 159 0.75 0.89 -28.56
N LEU A 160 1.50 1.03 -27.46
CA LEU A 160 2.07 2.30 -27.02
C LEU A 160 3.08 2.85 -28.04
N LEU A 161 3.95 2.01 -28.60
CA LEU A 161 4.88 2.44 -29.66
C LEU A 161 4.14 2.84 -30.93
N SER A 162 3.04 2.18 -31.28
CA SER A 162 2.19 2.59 -32.41
C SER A 162 1.54 3.95 -32.17
N MET A 163 1.02 4.21 -30.97
CA MET A 163 0.47 5.50 -30.58
C MET A 163 1.54 6.60 -30.61
N LEU A 164 2.75 6.28 -30.13
CA LEU A 164 3.89 7.20 -30.19
C LEU A 164 4.21 7.62 -31.63
N ARG A 165 4.22 6.67 -32.58
CA ARG A 165 4.45 6.95 -34.01
C ARG A 165 3.30 7.73 -34.66
N ALA A 166 2.06 7.52 -34.21
CA ALA A 166 0.91 8.29 -34.70
C ALA A 166 1.02 9.77 -34.32
N GLY A 167 1.71 10.09 -33.22
CA GLY A 167 1.92 11.46 -32.76
C GLY A 167 0.66 12.10 -32.17
N GLY A 168 0.62 13.43 -32.12
CA GLY A 168 -0.51 14.17 -31.55
C GLY A 168 -0.76 13.84 -30.08
N GLN A 169 -2.04 13.81 -29.68
CA GLN A 169 -2.43 13.50 -28.30
C GLN A 169 -2.16 12.05 -27.93
N GLN A 170 -2.38 11.10 -28.85
CA GLN A 170 -2.03 9.69 -28.63
C GLN A 170 -0.55 9.50 -28.36
N GLY A 171 0.30 10.15 -29.14
CA GLY A 171 1.74 10.05 -28.97
C GLY A 171 2.21 10.66 -27.64
N SER A 172 1.63 11.79 -27.25
CA SER A 172 1.91 12.42 -25.95
C SER A 172 1.51 11.53 -24.78
N ALA A 173 0.31 10.94 -24.80
CA ALA A 173 -0.15 10.01 -23.76
C ALA A 173 0.74 8.76 -23.68
N ALA A 174 1.05 8.14 -24.82
CA ALA A 174 1.93 6.97 -24.87
C ALA A 174 3.35 7.28 -24.37
N ALA A 175 3.90 8.44 -24.73
CA ALA A 175 5.23 8.86 -24.29
C ALA A 175 5.31 8.99 -22.76
N LYS A 176 4.27 9.52 -22.10
CA LYS A 176 4.22 9.62 -20.64
C LYS A 176 4.24 8.24 -19.97
N VAL A 177 3.41 7.31 -20.45
CA VAL A 177 3.39 5.92 -19.94
C VAL A 177 4.76 5.27 -20.11
N LEU A 178 5.34 5.34 -21.31
CA LEU A 178 6.65 4.77 -21.60
C LEU A 178 7.74 5.41 -20.75
N ALA A 179 7.69 6.73 -20.53
CA ALA A 179 8.64 7.45 -19.68
C ALA A 179 8.60 6.97 -18.23
N MET A 180 7.39 6.86 -17.66
CA MET A 180 7.20 6.41 -16.29
C MET A 180 7.66 4.96 -16.12
N ALA A 181 7.20 4.09 -17.01
CA ALA A 181 7.52 2.68 -17.01
C ALA A 181 9.01 2.41 -17.21
N ALA A 182 9.65 3.09 -18.16
CA ALA A 182 11.09 2.95 -18.43
C ALA A 182 11.94 3.39 -17.24
N ALA A 183 11.53 4.42 -16.48
CA ALA A 183 12.26 4.82 -15.29
C ALA A 183 12.21 3.79 -14.16
N ASN A 184 11.12 3.04 -14.08
CA ASN A 184 10.90 2.08 -13.01
C ASN A 184 11.43 0.68 -13.37
N ALA A 185 11.50 0.33 -14.67
CA ALA A 185 11.88 -1.00 -15.12
C ALA A 185 12.92 -0.96 -16.26
N ALA A 186 14.14 -1.45 -15.99
CA ALA A 186 15.21 -1.56 -16.99
C ALA A 186 14.86 -2.54 -18.14
N SER A 187 14.05 -3.57 -17.87
CA SER A 187 13.50 -4.47 -18.89
C SER A 187 12.67 -3.71 -19.92
N ILE A 188 11.96 -2.65 -19.51
CA ILE A 188 11.18 -1.81 -20.41
C ILE A 188 12.08 -0.90 -21.23
N GLN A 189 13.14 -0.33 -20.66
CA GLN A 189 14.13 0.43 -21.43
C GLN A 189 14.69 -0.43 -22.58
N THR A 190 15.06 -1.67 -22.27
CA THR A 190 15.58 -2.62 -23.26
C THR A 190 14.53 -2.94 -24.32
N ALA A 191 13.31 -3.28 -23.90
CA ALA A 191 12.22 -3.62 -24.82
C ALA A 191 11.80 -2.45 -25.72
N ILE A 192 11.86 -1.20 -25.22
CA ILE A 192 11.62 0.01 -26.00
C ILE A 192 12.71 0.18 -27.07
N LEU A 193 13.98 0.03 -26.70
CA LEU A 193 15.11 0.20 -27.63
C LEU A 193 15.13 -0.90 -28.71
N GLU A 194 14.75 -2.13 -28.36
CA GLU A 194 14.61 -3.24 -29.31
C GLU A 194 13.41 -3.03 -30.25
N GLY A 195 12.28 -2.58 -29.69
CA GLY A 195 11.04 -2.38 -30.44
C GLY A 195 11.01 -1.12 -31.31
N GLU A 196 11.81 -0.11 -30.95
CA GLU A 196 11.99 1.11 -31.74
C GLU A 196 13.41 1.68 -31.58
N PRO A 197 14.41 1.18 -32.33
CA PRO A 197 15.80 1.63 -32.22
C PRO A 197 16.00 3.10 -32.58
N SER A 198 15.15 3.64 -33.46
CA SER A 198 15.15 5.04 -33.87
C SER A 198 14.50 5.97 -32.84
N ILE A 199 13.90 5.44 -31.78
CA ILE A 199 13.18 6.26 -30.80
C ILE A 199 14.09 7.30 -30.18
N MET A 200 15.35 6.96 -29.89
CA MET A 200 16.32 7.90 -29.33
C MET A 200 16.57 9.07 -30.28
N HIS A 201 16.63 8.84 -31.59
CA HIS A 201 16.75 9.91 -32.57
C HIS A 201 15.50 10.79 -32.62
N ALA A 202 14.31 10.19 -32.59
CA ALA A 202 13.05 10.93 -32.55
C ALA A 202 12.93 11.78 -31.27
N LEU A 203 13.31 11.23 -30.12
CA LEU A 203 13.33 11.90 -28.82
C LEU A 203 14.33 13.06 -28.78
N LEU A 204 15.51 12.90 -29.39
CA LEU A 204 16.53 13.96 -29.46
C LEU A 204 16.12 15.08 -30.41
N GLN A 205 15.54 14.77 -31.57
CA GLN A 205 15.02 15.76 -32.52
C GLN A 205 13.83 16.54 -31.96
N CYS A 206 13.07 15.93 -31.03
CA CYS A 206 11.96 16.57 -30.34
C CYS A 206 12.37 17.75 -29.44
N LYS A 207 13.63 17.80 -28.97
CA LYS A 207 14.12 18.90 -28.11
C LYS A 207 14.16 20.24 -28.84
N ASP A 208 14.23 20.22 -30.18
CA ASP A 208 14.35 21.40 -31.03
C ASP A 208 13.01 21.89 -31.60
N SER A 209 11.90 21.18 -31.34
CA SER A 209 10.56 21.55 -31.84
C SER A 209 9.58 21.78 -30.69
N GLU A 210 8.86 22.91 -30.70
CA GLU A 210 7.79 23.23 -29.72
C GLU A 210 6.50 22.41 -29.94
N ALA A 211 6.54 21.34 -30.77
CA ALA A 211 5.36 20.56 -31.11
C ALA A 211 4.86 19.74 -29.90
N ASP A 212 3.54 19.77 -29.65
CA ASP A 212 2.86 19.03 -28.57
C ASP A 212 3.17 17.51 -28.57
N ALA A 213 3.55 16.95 -29.71
CA ALA A 213 4.01 15.57 -29.84
C ALA A 213 5.27 15.26 -28.98
N CYS A 214 6.07 16.28 -28.67
CA CYS A 214 7.32 16.16 -27.91
C CYS A 214 7.16 16.37 -26.40
N ALA A 215 5.99 16.80 -25.93
CA ALA A 215 5.77 17.13 -24.52
C ALA A 215 5.98 15.93 -23.57
N GLY A 216 5.67 14.71 -24.03
CA GLY A 216 5.93 13.46 -23.27
C GLY A 216 7.26 12.77 -23.58
N ALA A 217 7.90 13.13 -24.69
CA ALA A 217 9.15 12.53 -25.19
C ALA A 217 10.38 12.97 -24.36
N GLY A 218 10.44 14.24 -23.96
CA GLY A 218 11.56 14.77 -23.15
C GLY A 218 11.82 14.00 -21.86
N PRO A 219 10.79 13.69 -21.04
CA PRO A 219 10.92 12.87 -19.84
C PRO A 219 11.46 11.47 -20.12
N LEU A 220 11.00 10.81 -21.20
CA LEU A 220 11.50 9.49 -21.60
C LEU A 220 13.00 9.56 -21.96
N ALA A 221 13.39 10.55 -22.77
CA ALA A 221 14.77 10.75 -23.19
C ALA A 221 15.72 10.99 -22.01
N ALA A 222 15.33 11.85 -21.08
CA ALA A 222 16.12 12.18 -19.88
C ALA A 222 16.25 10.98 -18.93
N ARG A 223 15.20 10.17 -18.79
CA ARG A 223 15.20 8.97 -17.95
C ARG A 223 16.01 7.83 -18.56
N CYS A 224 15.94 7.61 -19.87
CA CYS A 224 16.84 6.68 -20.57
C CYS A 224 18.31 7.11 -20.47
N ALA A 225 18.60 8.41 -20.55
CA ALA A 225 19.95 8.96 -20.43
C ALA A 225 20.61 8.75 -19.05
N SER A 226 19.82 8.76 -17.98
CA SER A 226 20.33 8.71 -16.59
C SER A 226 20.54 7.29 -16.05
N SER A 227 19.95 6.27 -16.68
CA SER A 227 20.01 4.87 -16.26
C SER A 227 21.38 4.19 -16.50
N GLY A 228 22.36 4.87 -17.12
CA GLY A 228 23.69 4.31 -17.36
C GLY A 228 23.75 3.18 -18.39
N VAL A 229 22.61 2.82 -19.01
CA VAL A 229 22.52 1.89 -20.14
C VAL A 229 23.15 2.48 -21.41
N LEU A 230 23.42 3.79 -21.41
CA LEU A 230 24.19 4.49 -22.43
C LEU A 230 25.68 4.47 -22.07
N GLN A 231 26.40 3.46 -22.53
CA GLN A 231 27.71 3.73 -23.09
C GLN A 231 27.48 4.24 -24.51
N CYS A 232 27.67 5.55 -24.69
CA CYS A 232 27.74 6.18 -26.01
C CYS A 232 28.85 5.56 -26.86
#